data_AF-A0A949PSS7-F1
#
_entry.id   AF-A0A949PSS7-F1
#
_cell.length_a   1.000
_cell.length_b   1.000
_cell.length_c   1.000
_cell.angle_alpha   90.00
_cell.angle_beta   90.00
_cell.angle_gamma   90.00
#
_symmetry.space_group_name_H-M   'P 1'
#
loop_
_entity.id
_entity.type
_entity.pdbx_description
1 polymer ?
#
loop_
_entity_poly.entity_id
_entity_poly.type
_entity_poly.pdbx_seq_one_letter_code
_entity_poly.pdbx_strand_id
1 'polypeptide(L)'
;METQKIPHYVKPTLGRLHGGAILAREVSLTEEAIKGGGFVYFTLPDGKSVGLASGRWLIEHGYVCPHGDDLFPGGSQTYRLA
;
A
#
# COMPACT_ATOMS: atom_id res chain seq x y z
N MET A 1 -6.80 23.68 0.40
CA MET A 1 -6.53 22.26 0.71
C MET A 1 -5.58 22.24 1.89
N GLU A 2 -6.02 21.75 3.04
CA GLU A 2 -5.10 21.58 4.17
C GLU A 2 -4.00 20.61 3.75
N THR A 3 -2.73 21.01 3.94
CA THR A 3 -1.58 20.17 3.62
C THR A 3 -1.56 18.99 4.59
N GLN A 4 -2.19 17.88 4.21
CA GLN A 4 -2.24 16.70 5.07
C GLN A 4 -0.82 16.24 5.39
N LYS A 5 -0.48 16.25 6.68
CA LYS A 5 0.88 15.92 7.14
C LYS A 5 1.13 14.43 6.98
N ILE A 6 2.02 14.07 6.04
CA ILE A 6 2.43 12.68 5.82
C ILE A 6 3.17 12.15 7.06
N PRO A 7 2.70 11.05 7.68
CA PRO A 7 3.36 10.47 8.85
C PRO A 7 4.77 9.98 8.53
N HIS A 8 5.68 10.08 9.50
CA HIS A 8 7.08 9.72 9.30
C HIS A 8 7.28 8.25 8.86
N TYR A 9 6.43 7.33 9.35
CA TYR A 9 6.47 5.90 9.01
C TYR A 9 6.04 5.59 7.57
N VAL A 10 5.35 6.52 6.90
CA VAL A 10 4.92 6.39 5.50
C VAL A 10 6.04 6.81 4.54
N LYS A 11 6.88 7.77 4.95
CA LYS A 11 7.89 8.39 4.09
C LYS A 11 8.84 7.40 3.39
N PRO A 12 9.35 6.32 4.05
CA PRO A 12 10.21 5.36 3.37
C PRO A 12 9.50 4.64 2.21
N THR A 13 8.25 4.21 2.42
CA THR A 13 7.43 3.58 1.38
C THR A 13 7.16 4.55 0.25
N LEU A 14 6.79 5.80 0.57
CA LEU A 14 6.51 6.82 -0.43
C LEU A 14 7.75 7.13 -1.30
N GLY A 15 8.94 7.15 -0.70
CA GLY A 15 10.20 7.29 -1.44
C GLY A 15 10.42 6.17 -2.46
N ARG A 16 10.09 4.91 -2.10
CA ARG A 16 10.14 3.78 -3.05
C ARG A 16 9.13 3.95 -4.18
N LEU A 17 7.90 4.36 -3.86
CA LEU A 17 6.84 4.56 -4.85
C LEU A 17 7.20 5.69 -5.84
N HIS A 18 7.77 6.81 -5.37
CA HIS A 18 8.30 7.86 -6.25
C HIS A 18 9.46 7.36 -7.13
N GLY A 19 10.22 6.37 -6.66
CA GLY A 19 11.23 5.68 -7.44
C GLY A 19 10.68 4.68 -8.46
N GLY A 20 9.36 4.60 -8.64
CA GLY A 20 8.70 3.72 -9.59
C GLY A 20 8.28 2.35 -9.03
N ALA A 21 8.42 2.13 -7.72
CA ALA A 21 7.89 0.92 -7.10
C ALA A 21 6.35 0.93 -7.12
N ILE A 22 5.77 -0.27 -7.06
CA ILE A 22 4.32 -0.48 -6.96
C ILE A 22 4.02 -1.00 -5.56
N LEU A 23 3.00 -0.46 -4.90
CA LEU A 23 2.50 -1.03 -3.65
C LEU A 23 1.64 -2.23 -3.99
N ALA A 24 1.92 -3.39 -3.40
CA ALA A 24 1.09 -4.57 -3.51
C ALA A 24 0.55 -4.95 -2.12
N ARG A 25 -0.61 -5.61 -2.12
CA ARG A 25 -1.15 -6.32 -0.97
C ARG A 25 -1.47 -7.74 -1.34
N GLU A 26 -1.49 -8.62 -0.34
CA GLU A 26 -1.93 -10.00 -0.49
C GLU A 26 -2.70 -10.43 0.75
N VAL A 27 -3.69 -11.31 0.55
CA VAL A 27 -4.46 -11.88 1.66
C VAL A 27 -3.58 -12.87 2.41
N SER A 28 -3.56 -12.76 3.74
CA SER A 28 -2.77 -13.65 4.58
C SER A 28 -3.46 -13.92 5.92
N LEU A 29 -3.14 -15.08 6.51
CA LEU A 29 -3.67 -15.53 7.80
C LEU A 29 -2.62 -15.45 8.91
N THR A 30 -1.47 -14.80 8.66
CA THR A 30 -0.49 -14.54 9.72
C THR A 30 -1.08 -13.60 10.77
N GLU A 31 -0.55 -13.66 12.00
CA GLU A 31 -1.01 -12.80 13.08
C GLU A 31 -0.87 -11.30 12.74
N GLU A 32 0.17 -10.94 12.00
CA GLU A 32 0.37 -9.60 11.44
C GLU A 32 -0.77 -9.22 10.48
N ALA A 33 -1.06 -10.08 9.50
CA ALA A 33 -2.12 -9.82 8.52
C ALA A 33 -3.49 -9.67 9.18
N ILE A 34 -3.80 -10.51 10.18
CA ILE A 34 -5.07 -10.45 10.93
C ILE A 34 -5.23 -9.08 11.61
N LYS A 35 -4.16 -8.54 12.22
CA LYS A 35 -4.14 -7.18 12.79
C LYS A 35 -4.32 -6.10 11.71
N GLY A 36 -3.91 -6.39 10.47
CA GLY A 36 -3.97 -5.51 9.31
C GLY A 36 -5.24 -5.61 8.46
N GLY A 37 -6.29 -6.31 8.91
CA GLY A 37 -7.53 -6.49 8.14
C GLY A 37 -7.45 -7.64 7.13
N GLY A 38 -6.57 -8.61 7.35
CA GLY A 38 -6.37 -9.79 6.50
C GLY A 38 -5.31 -9.61 5.41
N PHE A 39 -4.54 -8.51 5.44
CA PHE A 39 -3.57 -8.19 4.39
C PHE A 39 -2.17 -7.98 4.95
N VAL A 40 -1.17 -8.40 4.18
CA VAL A 40 0.20 -7.86 4.27
C VAL A 40 0.50 -6.99 3.06
N TYR A 41 1.48 -6.11 3.19
CA TYR A 41 1.85 -5.15 2.15
C TYR A 41 3.33 -5.25 1.82
N PHE A 42 3.66 -5.06 0.55
CA PHE A 42 5.04 -5.06 0.06
C PHE A 42 5.17 -4.20 -1.19
N THR A 43 6.41 -3.90 -1.59
CA THR A 43 6.68 -3.21 -2.84
C THR A 43 7.15 -4.16 -3.94
N LEU A 44 6.75 -3.89 -5.18
CA LEU A 44 7.27 -4.53 -6.38
C LEU A 44 8.19 -3.56 -7.14
N PRO A 45 9.22 -4.05 -7.86
CA PRO A 45 9.60 -5.47 -7.98
C PRO A 45 10.49 -5.98 -6.84
N ASP A 46 10.88 -5.13 -5.88
CA ASP A 46 11.92 -5.45 -4.89
C ASP A 46 11.47 -6.37 -3.74
N GLY A 47 10.19 -6.67 -3.63
CA GLY A 47 9.61 -7.57 -2.62
C GLY A 47 9.70 -7.03 -1.19
N LYS A 48 10.05 -5.76 -0.98
CA LYS A 48 10.29 -5.24 0.37
C LYS A 48 8.98 -5.06 1.11
N SER A 49 8.91 -5.60 2.32
CA SER A 49 7.76 -5.42 3.21
C SER A 49 7.47 -3.94 3.46
N VAL A 50 6.18 -3.65 3.56
CA VAL A 50 5.60 -2.38 3.94
C VAL A 50 4.78 -2.61 5.18
N GLY A 51 5.02 -1.81 6.22
CA GLY A 51 4.25 -1.92 7.46
C GLY A 51 2.76 -1.70 7.21
N LEU A 52 1.91 -2.44 7.91
CA LEU A 52 0.44 -2.41 7.77
C LEU A 52 -0.13 -0.99 7.82
N ALA A 53 0.32 -0.19 8.78
CA ALA A 53 -0.10 1.20 8.94
C ALA A 53 0.27 2.06 7.72
N SER A 54 1.45 1.84 7.14
CA SER A 54 1.89 2.58 5.95
C SER A 54 1.06 2.24 4.72
N GLY A 55 0.87 0.94 4.44
CA GLY A 55 0.10 0.47 3.29
C GLY A 55 -1.35 0.94 3.36
N ARG A 56 -1.98 0.76 4.52
CA ARG A 56 -3.35 1.19 4.78
C ARG A 56 -3.52 2.70 4.67
N TRP A 57 -2.62 3.48 5.29
CA TRP A 57 -2.70 4.94 5.25
C TRP A 57 -2.60 5.48 3.81
N LEU A 58 -1.69 4.93 2.99
CA LEU A 58 -1.53 5.35 1.59
C LEU A 58 -2.81 5.14 0.77
N ILE A 59 -3.50 4.02 0.97
CA ILE A 59 -4.74 3.67 0.27
C ILE A 59 -5.91 4.54 0.79
N GLU A 60 -6.11 4.60 2.10
CA GLU A 60 -7.22 5.33 2.72
C GLU A 60 -7.19 6.84 2.43
N HIS A 61 -5.99 7.40 2.24
CA HIS A 61 -5.80 8.82 1.96
C HIS A 61 -5.63 9.12 0.46
N GLY A 62 -5.80 8.13 -0.42
CA GLY A 62 -5.75 8.33 -1.87
C GLY A 62 -4.39 8.74 -2.43
N TYR A 63 -3.29 8.47 -1.70
CA TYR A 63 -1.94 8.68 -2.23
C TYR A 63 -1.56 7.65 -3.28
N VAL A 64 -2.25 6.51 -3.25
CA VAL A 64 -2.14 5.48 -4.27
C VAL A 64 -3.53 5.12 -4.80
N CYS A 65 -3.61 4.88 -6.10
CA CYS A 65 -4.81 4.41 -6.77
C CYS A 65 -4.64 2.94 -7.17
N PRO A 66 -5.73 2.16 -7.11
CA PRO A 66 -5.74 0.78 -7.60
C PRO A 66 -5.35 0.77 -9.07
N HIS A 67 -4.46 -0.15 -9.46
CA HIS A 67 -4.08 -0.28 -10.86
C HIS A 67 -5.20 -0.91 -11.70
N GLY A 68 -6.15 -1.60 -11.06
CA GLY A 68 -7.24 -2.31 -11.75
C GLY A 68 -6.79 -3.65 -12.33
N ASP A 69 -5.87 -4.32 -11.63
CA ASP A 69 -5.27 -5.60 -12.01
C ASP A 69 -6.16 -6.82 -11.72
N ASP A 70 -7.30 -6.62 -11.07
CA ASP A 70 -8.21 -7.73 -10.76
C ASP A 70 -9.29 -7.93 -11.80
N LEU A 71 -9.79 -9.16 -11.80
CA LEU A 71 -10.95 -9.60 -12.57
C LEU A 71 -12.26 -8.95 -12.13
N PHE A 72 -12.32 -8.35 -10.94
CA PHE A 72 -13.55 -7.80 -10.36
C PHE A 72 -13.37 -6.35 -9.88
N PRO A 73 -14.38 -5.48 -10.07
CA PRO A 73 -14.35 -4.11 -9.58
C PRO A 73 -14.12 -4.04 -8.05
N GLY A 74 -13.12 -3.27 -7.63
CA GLY A 74 -12.81 -3.02 -6.20
C GLY A 74 -11.79 -3.97 -5.57
N GLY A 75 -11.22 -4.90 -6.33
CA GLY A 75 -10.36 -5.97 -5.82
C GLY A 75 -8.86 -5.63 -5.63
N SER A 76 -8.37 -4.45 -6.03
CA SER A 76 -6.98 -4.29 -6.50
C SER A 76 -5.95 -4.87 -5.54
N GLN A 77 -5.07 -5.71 -6.07
CA GLN A 77 -3.91 -6.21 -5.33
C GLN A 77 -2.70 -5.32 -5.54
N THR A 78 -2.66 -4.51 -6.61
CA THR A 78 -1.58 -3.53 -6.83
C THR A 78 -2.08 -2.09 -6.94
N TYR A 79 -1.24 -1.17 -6.46
CA TYR A 79 -1.52 0.24 -6.35
C TYR A 79 -0.31 1.08 -6.81
N ARG A 80 -0.59 2.16 -7.52
CA ARG A 80 0.41 3.13 -7.99
C ARG A 80 0.13 4.50 -7.40
N LEU A 81 1.14 5.38 -7.40
CA LEU A 81 0.91 6.78 -7.03
C LEU A 81 -0.24 7.37 -7.87
N ALA A 82 -1.13 8.09 -7.18
CA ALA A 82 -2.27 8.80 -7.76
C ALA A 82 -1.83 9.98 -8.64
#